data_AF-A0A833SDD2-F1
#
_entry.id   AF-A0A833SDD2-F1
#
_cell.length_a   1.000
_cell.length_b   1.000
_cell.length_c   1.000
_cell.angle_alpha   90.00
_cell.angle_beta   90.00
_cell.angle_gamma   90.00
#
_symmetry.space_group_name_H-M   'P 1'
#
loop_
_entity.id
_entity.type
_entity.pdbx_description
1 polymer ?
#
loop_
_entity_poly.entity_id
_entity_poly.type
_entity_poly.pdbx_seq_one_letter_code
_entity_poly.pdbx_strand_id
1 'polypeptide(L)'
;MAVLLNMLTLKQIVHVSARYAHKKIHWAKLKKLKTVRDKALEHFDEFYANVYGKKWPDIRAALLKEETKYMAVVNNFSDPDRVKSELELLGAINLRTLYNVHKENLDFFEAKRKAESQDEQNLEQVTTSEDQLAELQTIHPANRPNLFEALNAESTEFVNNDRQKHIELKSIDENLNEVELDTNRIVNSSLDLSMLQEYIPTTKIKGLDDWVLESDHYKFYDKASDFRINVEKESVLSFPEHLYVYTFERENYTRFPNPKKGSTGVSDYYLFDGGSILPVLALDIQFNDMVLDMCAAPGGKALTIFQTLMPRVLVANDVGQSRINRLKNVMNEYVSNICEGQNMLIITQQDGRSIDENGRYNKVSMFVQCFLLFNIL
;
A
#
# COMPACT_ATOMS: atom_id res chain seq x y z
N MET A 1 -54.89 41.03 -58.36
CA MET A 1 -56.30 41.26 -57.96
C MET A 1 -56.77 40.02 -57.23
N ALA A 2 -56.87 40.10 -55.90
CA ALA A 2 -58.15 40.08 -55.17
C ALA A 2 -58.74 38.66 -55.11
N VAL A 3 -59.16 38.06 -54.00
CA VAL A 3 -59.55 38.43 -52.63
C VAL A 3 -59.77 37.05 -51.95
N LEU A 4 -59.11 36.72 -50.83
CA LEU A 4 -59.69 36.71 -49.47
C LEU A 4 -60.95 35.83 -49.28
N LEU A 5 -60.81 34.84 -48.37
CA LEU A 5 -61.82 34.18 -47.51
C LEU A 5 -62.90 33.36 -48.23
N ASN A 6 -63.07 32.07 -47.96
CA ASN A 6 -63.67 31.53 -46.73
C ASN A 6 -63.78 30.00 -46.96
N MET A 7 -63.43 29.08 -46.06
CA MET A 7 -64.34 28.58 -45.03
C MET A 7 -63.54 27.64 -44.11
N LEU A 8 -63.49 28.02 -42.85
CA LEU A 8 -63.01 27.20 -41.73
C LEU A 8 -63.68 25.82 -41.74
N THR A 9 -62.88 24.75 -41.83
CA THR A 9 -63.31 23.44 -41.33
C THR A 9 -62.58 23.19 -40.01
N LEU A 10 -63.29 23.48 -38.92
CA LEU A 10 -62.99 23.05 -37.57
C LEU A 10 -62.85 21.53 -37.55
N LYS A 11 -61.62 21.00 -37.71
CA LYS A 11 -61.33 19.62 -37.35
C LYS A 11 -61.32 19.57 -35.83
N GLN A 12 -62.42 19.09 -35.26
CA GLN A 12 -62.54 18.74 -33.85
C GLN A 12 -61.33 17.91 -33.43
N ILE A 13 -60.47 18.48 -32.59
CA ILE A 13 -59.43 17.73 -31.89
C ILE A 13 -60.15 16.96 -30.79
N VAL A 14 -60.52 15.72 -31.08
CA VAL A 14 -60.98 14.78 -30.04
C VAL A 14 -59.73 14.35 -29.27
N HIS A 15 -59.51 14.95 -28.10
CA HIS A 15 -58.56 14.42 -27.12
C HIS A 15 -59.13 13.11 -26.56
N VAL A 16 -58.77 11.99 -27.18
CA VAL A 16 -58.98 10.67 -26.58
C VAL A 16 -57.90 10.48 -25.53
N SER A 17 -58.28 10.49 -24.26
CA SER A 17 -57.39 10.07 -23.17
C SER A 17 -57.13 8.56 -23.31
N ALA A 18 -56.05 8.19 -24.00
CA ALA A 18 -55.57 6.82 -24.02
C ALA A 18 -55.02 6.46 -22.64
N ARG A 19 -55.74 5.62 -21.90
CA ARG A 19 -55.18 4.96 -20.71
C ARG A 19 -54.23 3.87 -21.20
N TYR A 20 -52.94 4.16 -21.22
CA TYR A 20 -51.93 3.11 -21.36
C TYR A 20 -52.10 2.13 -20.20
N ALA A 21 -52.39 0.86 -20.52
CA ALA A 21 -52.40 -0.18 -19.51
C ALA A 21 -50.98 -0.30 -18.93
N HIS A 22 -50.79 0.17 -17.70
CA HIS A 22 -49.56 -0.14 -16.97
C HIS A 22 -49.42 -1.66 -16.91
N LYS A 23 -48.28 -2.20 -17.39
CA LYS A 23 -47.95 -3.61 -17.15
C LYS A 23 -48.05 -3.85 -15.64
N LYS A 24 -48.87 -4.81 -15.20
CA LYS A 24 -48.94 -5.26 -13.80
C LYS A 24 -47.63 -5.97 -13.43
N ILE A 25 -46.53 -5.24 -13.36
CA ILE A 25 -45.27 -5.74 -12.82
C ILE A 25 -45.32 -5.42 -11.33
N HIS A 26 -45.53 -6.46 -10.52
CA HIS A 26 -45.49 -6.37 -9.07
C HIS A 26 -44.16 -5.73 -8.62
N TRP A 27 -44.17 -4.84 -7.63
CA TRP A 27 -42.98 -4.12 -7.14
C TRP A 27 -41.81 -5.05 -6.78
N ALA A 28 -42.09 -6.27 -6.31
CA ALA A 28 -41.07 -7.29 -6.05
C ALA A 28 -40.37 -7.84 -7.31
N LYS A 29 -40.99 -7.72 -8.50
CA LYS A 29 -40.35 -8.02 -9.80
C LYS A 29 -39.50 -6.84 -10.32
N LEU A 30 -39.74 -5.61 -9.82
CA LEU A 30 -38.91 -4.44 -10.14
C LEU A 30 -37.68 -4.34 -9.23
N LYS A 31 -37.75 -4.90 -8.01
CA LYS A 31 -36.61 -5.00 -7.11
C LYS A 31 -35.61 -6.01 -7.68
N LYS A 32 -34.56 -5.51 -8.35
CA LYS A 32 -33.44 -6.36 -8.79
C LYS A 32 -32.96 -7.20 -7.61
N LEU A 33 -32.79 -8.50 -7.83
CA LEU A 33 -32.13 -9.36 -6.84
C LEU A 33 -30.71 -8.84 -6.64
N LYS A 34 -30.33 -8.59 -5.38
CA LYS A 34 -28.96 -8.16 -5.04
C LYS A 34 -27.98 -9.23 -5.53
N THR A 35 -27.10 -8.84 -6.43
CA THR A 35 -26.02 -9.69 -6.91
C THR A 35 -24.94 -9.83 -5.83
N VAL A 36 -24.02 -10.78 -6.02
CA VAL A 36 -22.83 -10.90 -5.14
C VAL A 36 -22.01 -9.60 -5.17
N ARG A 37 -21.97 -8.92 -6.33
CA ARG A 37 -21.31 -7.62 -6.50
C ARG A 37 -21.96 -6.53 -5.65
N ASP A 38 -23.30 -6.48 -5.66
CA ASP A 38 -24.06 -5.51 -4.86
C ASP A 38 -23.81 -5.71 -3.36
N LYS A 39 -23.76 -6.97 -2.90
CA LYS A 39 -23.44 -7.28 -1.50
C LYS A 39 -22.02 -6.88 -1.12
N ALA A 40 -21.06 -7.08 -2.02
CA ALA A 40 -19.69 -6.65 -1.80
C ALA A 40 -19.55 -5.13 -1.78
N LEU A 41 -20.26 -4.42 -2.66
CA LEU A 41 -20.33 -2.95 -2.65
C LEU A 41 -20.87 -2.42 -1.33
N GLU A 42 -21.97 -3.00 -0.84
CA GLU A 42 -22.56 -2.61 0.45
C GLU A 42 -21.56 -2.80 1.59
N HIS A 43 -20.87 -3.94 1.61
CA HIS A 43 -19.81 -4.20 2.60
C HIS A 43 -18.63 -3.22 2.47
N PHE A 44 -18.21 -2.89 1.25
CA PHE A 44 -17.14 -1.92 1.02
C PHE A 44 -17.54 -0.51 1.44
N ASP A 45 -18.77 -0.10 1.15
CA ASP A 45 -19.32 1.19 1.54
C ASP A 45 -19.44 1.30 3.07
N GLU A 46 -19.71 0.21 3.77
CA GLU A 46 -19.77 0.19 5.24
C GLU A 46 -18.38 0.19 5.89
N PHE A 47 -17.45 -0.62 5.36
CA PHE A 47 -16.11 -0.77 5.93
C PHE A 47 -15.17 0.38 5.52
N TYR A 48 -14.98 0.59 4.22
CA TYR A 48 -13.98 1.53 3.70
C TYR A 48 -14.40 2.99 3.78
N ALA A 49 -15.69 3.30 3.89
CA ALA A 49 -16.11 4.67 4.20
C ALA A 49 -15.63 5.10 5.59
N ASN A 50 -15.61 4.19 6.57
CA ASN A 50 -15.09 4.48 7.90
C ASN A 50 -13.55 4.64 7.89
N VAL A 51 -12.86 3.84 7.08
CA VAL A 51 -11.37 3.88 6.99
C VAL A 51 -10.87 5.09 6.22
N TYR A 52 -11.43 5.40 5.04
CA TYR A 52 -10.93 6.45 4.15
C TYR A 52 -11.72 7.77 4.24
N GLY A 53 -12.87 7.77 4.92
CA GLY A 53 -13.70 8.95 5.14
C GLY A 53 -14.02 9.69 3.85
N LYS A 54 -13.60 10.96 3.77
CA LYS A 54 -13.85 11.84 2.62
C LYS A 54 -13.20 11.37 1.31
N LYS A 55 -12.18 10.53 1.36
CA LYS A 55 -11.50 9.98 0.16
C LYS A 55 -12.20 8.75 -0.41
N TRP A 56 -13.10 8.11 0.37
CA TRP A 56 -13.78 6.89 -0.07
C TRP A 56 -14.57 7.06 -1.36
N PRO A 57 -15.36 8.14 -1.58
CA PRO A 57 -16.10 8.32 -2.83
C PRO A 57 -15.19 8.31 -4.07
N ASP A 58 -14.01 8.91 -3.99
CA ASP A 58 -13.04 8.94 -5.09
C ASP A 58 -12.43 7.56 -5.35
N ILE A 59 -12.05 6.84 -4.29
CA ILE A 59 -11.53 5.47 -4.37
C ILE A 59 -12.60 4.54 -4.95
N ARG A 60 -13.83 4.63 -4.46
CA ARG A 60 -14.99 3.87 -4.93
C ARG A 60 -15.28 4.14 -6.40
N ALA A 61 -15.23 5.41 -6.81
CA ALA A 61 -15.39 5.78 -8.22
C ALA A 61 -14.29 5.15 -9.09
N ALA A 62 -13.04 5.11 -8.62
CA ALA A 62 -11.94 4.45 -9.32
C ALA A 62 -12.10 2.92 -9.38
N LEU A 63 -12.59 2.29 -8.30
CA LEU A 63 -12.87 0.85 -8.24
C LEU A 63 -13.99 0.42 -9.20
N LEU A 64 -14.96 1.30 -9.46
CA LEU A 64 -16.10 1.06 -10.34
C LEU A 64 -15.83 1.39 -11.81
N LYS A 65 -14.65 1.91 -12.14
CA LYS A 65 -14.30 2.17 -13.55
C LYS A 65 -14.18 0.84 -14.31
N GLU A 66 -14.80 0.78 -15.47
CA GLU A 66 -14.71 -0.38 -16.38
C GLU A 66 -13.30 -0.57 -16.94
N GLU A 67 -12.49 0.50 -16.95
CA GLU A 67 -11.14 0.51 -17.50
C GLU A 67 -10.10 0.71 -16.40
N THR A 68 -9.31 -0.33 -16.16
CA THR A 68 -8.14 -0.26 -15.29
C THR A 68 -6.91 0.15 -16.11
N LYS A 69 -6.08 1.00 -15.52
CA LYS A 69 -4.84 1.44 -16.15
C LYS A 69 -3.78 0.36 -15.96
N TYR A 70 -3.28 -0.17 -17.07
CA TYR A 70 -2.20 -1.14 -17.07
C TYR A 70 -0.84 -0.47 -17.26
N MET A 71 0.21 -1.18 -16.85
CA MET A 71 1.60 -0.92 -17.18
C MET A 71 2.13 -2.06 -18.04
N ALA A 72 3.03 -1.75 -18.96
CA ALA A 72 3.73 -2.74 -19.77
C ALA A 72 5.12 -2.99 -19.19
N VAL A 73 5.36 -4.20 -18.67
CA VAL A 73 6.67 -4.65 -18.20
C VAL A 73 7.39 -5.30 -19.39
N VAL A 74 8.45 -4.69 -19.90
CA VAL A 74 9.18 -5.21 -21.06
C VAL A 74 9.86 -6.52 -20.70
N ASN A 75 9.81 -7.48 -21.62
CA ASN A 75 10.48 -8.76 -21.46
C ASN A 75 11.93 -8.69 -21.96
N ASN A 76 12.88 -8.82 -21.05
CA ASN A 76 14.31 -8.85 -21.34
C ASN A 76 14.77 -10.09 -22.14
N PHE A 77 13.95 -11.15 -22.21
CA PHE A 77 14.23 -12.34 -23.02
C PHE A 77 13.71 -12.24 -24.47
N SER A 78 13.03 -11.15 -24.82
CA SER A 78 12.63 -10.82 -26.20
C SER A 78 13.62 -9.84 -26.83
N ASP A 79 13.14 -8.88 -27.62
CA ASP A 79 13.91 -7.80 -28.23
C ASP A 79 13.67 -6.48 -27.46
N PRO A 80 14.29 -6.24 -26.29
CA PRO A 80 13.93 -5.14 -25.40
C PRO A 80 14.04 -3.76 -26.07
N ASP A 81 15.07 -3.51 -26.87
CA ASP A 81 15.29 -2.18 -27.47
C ASP A 81 14.29 -1.85 -28.58
N ARG A 82 13.87 -2.86 -29.36
CA ARG A 82 12.77 -2.73 -30.31
C ARG A 82 11.48 -2.40 -29.57
N VAL A 83 11.17 -3.16 -28.52
CA VAL A 83 9.92 -3.02 -27.75
C VAL A 83 9.85 -1.67 -27.03
N LYS A 84 10.94 -1.21 -26.41
CA LYS A 84 11.04 0.13 -25.80
C LYS A 84 10.68 1.22 -26.82
N SER A 85 11.31 1.17 -27.99
CA SER A 85 11.05 2.13 -29.08
C SER A 85 9.60 2.10 -29.55
N GLU A 86 9.01 0.92 -29.70
CA GLU A 86 7.60 0.76 -30.06
C GLU A 86 6.65 1.34 -29.00
N LEU A 87 6.91 1.10 -27.72
CA LEU A 87 6.10 1.63 -26.61
C LEU A 87 6.22 3.15 -26.49
N GLU A 88 7.41 3.71 -26.70
CA GLU A 88 7.66 5.16 -26.71
C GLU A 88 6.96 5.84 -27.89
N LEU A 89 6.94 5.21 -29.08
CA LEU A 89 6.18 5.69 -30.23
C LEU A 89 4.66 5.71 -29.99
N LEU A 90 4.15 4.84 -29.11
CA LEU A 90 2.76 4.86 -28.67
C LEU A 90 2.47 5.99 -27.66
N GLY A 91 3.49 6.73 -27.21
CA GLY A 91 3.38 7.76 -26.19
C GLY A 91 3.41 7.22 -24.76
N ALA A 92 3.92 5.99 -24.55
CA ALA A 92 4.13 5.46 -23.21
C ALA A 92 5.45 5.99 -22.63
N ILE A 93 5.44 6.25 -21.32
CA ILE A 93 6.55 6.84 -20.58
C ILE A 93 7.18 5.77 -19.70
N ASN A 94 8.51 5.73 -19.69
CA ASN A 94 9.26 4.86 -18.80
C ASN A 94 9.10 5.30 -17.33
N LEU A 95 8.65 4.38 -16.48
CA LEU A 95 8.37 4.63 -15.06
C LEU A 95 9.62 5.03 -14.27
N ARG A 96 10.79 4.50 -14.61
CA ARG A 96 12.05 4.91 -13.95
C ARG A 96 12.38 6.36 -14.26
N THR A 97 12.26 6.77 -15.51
CA THR A 97 12.51 8.15 -15.91
C THR A 97 11.55 9.09 -15.17
N LEU A 98 10.27 8.72 -15.12
CA LEU A 98 9.27 9.48 -14.36
C LEU A 98 9.62 9.58 -12.87
N TYR A 99 10.04 8.48 -12.26
CA TYR A 99 10.47 8.44 -10.86
C TYR A 99 11.69 9.33 -10.60
N ASN A 100 12.71 9.25 -11.45
CA ASN A 100 13.93 10.07 -11.31
C ASN A 100 13.62 11.57 -11.40
N VAL A 101 12.78 11.98 -12.37
CA VAL A 101 12.34 13.38 -12.49
C VAL A 101 11.59 13.84 -11.23
N HIS A 102 10.72 13.00 -10.68
CA HIS A 102 10.03 13.34 -9.43
C HIS A 102 10.98 13.43 -8.23
N LYS A 103 11.96 12.53 -8.14
CA LYS A 103 12.98 12.53 -7.10
C LYS A 103 13.83 13.81 -7.15
N GLU A 104 14.35 14.15 -8.32
CA GLU A 104 15.15 15.37 -8.54
C GLU A 104 14.36 16.64 -8.17
N ASN A 105 13.07 16.70 -8.52
CA ASN A 105 12.20 17.81 -8.14
C ASN A 105 12.02 17.91 -6.62
N LEU A 106 11.82 16.78 -5.94
CA LEU A 106 11.70 16.76 -4.47
C LEU A 106 12.99 17.25 -3.81
N ASP A 107 14.14 16.73 -4.27
CA ASP A 107 15.46 17.12 -3.77
C ASP A 107 15.70 18.63 -3.97
N PHE A 108 15.30 19.18 -5.14
CA PHE A 108 15.37 20.61 -5.43
C PHE A 108 14.51 21.46 -4.47
N PHE A 109 13.25 21.06 -4.23
CA PHE A 109 12.36 21.78 -3.32
C PHE A 109 12.76 21.64 -1.85
N GLU A 110 13.39 20.54 -1.46
CA GLU A 110 13.98 20.38 -0.13
C GLU A 110 15.21 21.26 0.04
N ALA A 111 16.11 21.31 -0.96
CA ALA A 111 17.27 22.19 -0.94
C ALA A 111 16.85 23.66 -0.87
N LYS A 112 15.84 24.07 -1.64
CA LYS A 112 15.30 25.43 -1.61
C LYS A 112 14.73 25.80 -0.23
N ARG A 113 13.94 24.92 0.40
CA ARG A 113 13.41 25.15 1.76
C ARG A 113 14.51 25.23 2.81
N LYS A 114 15.57 24.43 2.68
CA LYS A 114 16.75 24.49 3.57
C LYS A 114 17.52 25.80 3.40
N ALA A 115 17.64 26.33 2.17
CA ALA A 115 18.28 27.62 1.92
C ALA A 115 17.45 28.78 2.51
N GLU A 116 16.13 28.81 2.28
CA GLU A 116 15.24 29.85 2.80
C GLU A 116 15.21 29.88 4.34
N SER A 117 15.22 28.72 4.99
CA SER A 117 15.29 28.63 6.47
C SER A 117 16.65 29.01 7.04
N GLN A 118 17.75 28.82 6.31
CA GLN A 118 19.07 29.30 6.71
C GLN A 118 19.20 30.82 6.53
N ASP A 119 18.62 31.39 5.47
CA ASP A 119 18.60 32.84 5.26
C ASP A 119 17.76 33.55 6.33
N GLU A 120 16.61 32.99 6.73
CA GLU A 120 15.80 33.52 7.85
C GLU A 120 16.54 33.41 9.19
N GLN A 121 17.19 32.28 9.49
CA GLN A 121 17.99 32.13 10.72
C GLN A 121 19.19 33.07 10.77
N ASN A 122 19.86 33.30 9.64
CA ASN A 122 20.96 34.26 9.55
C ASN A 122 20.46 35.71 9.71
N LEU A 123 19.29 36.06 9.16
CA LEU A 123 18.71 37.39 9.31
C LEU A 123 18.22 37.66 10.74
N GLU A 124 17.64 36.66 11.42
CA GLU A 124 17.27 36.73 12.84
C GLU A 124 18.49 36.80 13.77
N GLN A 125 19.57 36.06 13.48
CA GLN A 125 20.83 36.13 14.25
C GLN A 125 21.54 37.47 14.08
N VAL A 126 21.58 38.04 12.88
CA VAL A 126 22.18 39.36 12.63
C VAL A 126 21.39 40.44 13.36
N THR A 127 20.05 40.44 13.25
CA THR A 127 19.19 41.44 13.93
C THR A 127 19.23 41.33 15.46
N THR A 128 19.19 40.12 16.04
CA THR A 128 19.32 39.96 17.50
C THR A 128 20.69 40.36 18.04
N SER A 129 21.77 40.16 17.28
CA SER A 129 23.11 40.57 17.70
C SER A 129 23.30 42.10 17.70
N GLU A 130 22.73 42.81 16.72
CA GLU A 130 22.77 44.29 16.68
C GLU A 130 21.89 44.92 17.79
N ASP A 131 20.70 44.37 18.04
CA ASP A 131 19.81 44.85 19.10
C ASP A 131 20.39 44.61 20.51
N GLN A 132 21.03 43.45 20.74
CA GLN A 132 21.71 43.15 22.00
C GLN A 132 22.95 44.03 22.23
N LEU A 133 23.70 44.37 21.18
CA LEU A 133 24.84 45.29 21.26
C LEU A 133 24.38 46.73 21.50
N ALA A 134 23.24 47.15 20.96
CA ALA A 134 22.64 48.46 21.18
C ALA A 134 22.11 48.62 22.62
N GLU A 135 21.46 47.59 23.19
CA GLU A 135 21.04 47.59 24.60
C GLU A 135 22.25 47.63 25.56
N LEU A 136 23.30 46.84 25.30
CA LEU A 136 24.48 46.81 26.17
C LEU A 136 25.31 48.11 26.15
N GLN A 137 25.28 48.87 25.06
CA GLN A 137 25.96 50.17 24.96
C GLN A 137 25.24 51.30 25.71
N THR A 138 23.93 51.17 25.95
CA THR A 138 23.16 52.18 26.69
C THR A 138 23.25 52.01 28.22
N ILE A 139 23.60 50.81 28.70
CA ILE A 139 23.57 50.48 30.12
C ILE A 139 24.92 50.72 30.84
N HIS A 140 26.06 50.78 30.13
CA HIS A 140 27.37 50.97 30.77
C HIS A 140 28.34 51.94 30.05
N PRO A 141 28.50 53.19 30.55
CA PRO A 141 29.64 54.02 30.19
C PRO A 141 30.89 53.56 30.96
N ALA A 142 31.93 53.18 30.20
CA ALA A 142 33.35 53.05 30.57
C ALA A 142 33.70 52.89 32.07
N ASN A 143 33.91 51.65 32.51
CA ASN A 143 35.09 51.19 33.26
C ASN A 143 34.80 49.86 33.98
N ARG A 144 35.49 48.80 33.55
CA ARG A 144 36.29 47.84 34.37
C ARG A 144 36.28 46.43 33.71
N PRO A 145 37.45 45.79 33.55
CA PRO A 145 37.58 44.58 32.74
C PRO A 145 37.29 43.30 33.53
N ASN A 146 37.04 42.22 32.78
CA ASN A 146 36.98 40.80 33.14
C ASN A 146 35.68 40.29 33.80
N LEU A 147 34.67 40.05 32.96
CA LEU A 147 33.52 39.18 33.25
C LEU A 147 33.58 37.82 32.52
N PHE A 148 34.62 37.59 31.70
CA PHE A 148 34.77 36.35 30.92
C PHE A 148 35.42 35.20 31.71
N GLU A 149 35.95 35.47 32.90
CA GLU A 149 36.59 34.48 33.77
C GLU A 149 35.64 33.88 34.83
N ALA A 150 34.45 34.45 35.04
CA ALA A 150 33.48 33.95 36.02
C ALA A 150 32.50 32.92 35.44
N LEU A 151 32.38 32.83 34.11
CA LEU A 151 31.45 31.90 33.45
C LEU A 151 32.09 30.57 33.01
N ASN A 152 33.42 30.43 33.14
CA ASN A 152 34.16 29.23 32.75
C ASN A 152 34.65 28.38 33.94
N ALA A 153 34.30 28.73 35.18
CA ALA A 153 34.81 28.07 36.40
C ALA A 153 33.82 27.12 37.10
N GLU A 154 32.61 26.90 36.56
CA GLU A 154 31.67 25.88 37.06
C GLU A 154 31.41 24.82 36.00
N SER A 155 32.48 24.12 35.61
CA SER A 155 32.37 22.81 34.97
C SER A 155 33.34 21.86 35.66
N THR A 156 32.95 21.31 36.81
CA THR A 156 33.34 19.98 37.30
C THR A 156 32.73 19.67 38.67
N GLU A 157 32.25 18.43 38.80
CA GLU A 157 31.73 17.75 39.99
C GLU A 157 30.25 18.02 40.36
N PHE A 158 29.37 17.05 40.12
CA PHE A 158 28.80 16.18 41.18
C PHE A 158 27.81 15.13 40.59
N VAL A 159 28.30 13.89 40.55
CA VAL A 159 27.61 12.61 40.87
C VAL A 159 26.49 12.09 39.95
N ASN A 160 26.91 11.17 39.09
CA ASN A 160 26.16 10.01 38.60
C ASN A 160 25.41 9.29 39.73
N ASN A 161 24.07 9.29 39.68
CA ASN A 161 23.24 8.33 40.40
C ASN A 161 22.06 7.92 39.51
N ASP A 162 22.30 6.91 38.67
CA ASP A 162 21.34 5.81 38.47
C ASP A 162 22.12 4.61 37.93
N ARG A 163 22.72 3.89 38.88
CA ARG A 163 23.34 2.59 38.61
C ARG A 163 22.23 1.63 38.20
N GLN A 164 22.21 1.22 36.93
CA GLN A 164 21.65 -0.07 36.54
C GLN A 164 22.27 -1.14 37.44
N LYS A 165 21.50 -1.63 38.41
CA LYS A 165 21.91 -2.77 39.24
C LYS A 165 21.96 -3.99 38.32
N HIS A 166 23.18 -4.43 38.04
CA HIS A 166 23.43 -5.72 37.42
C HIS A 166 22.85 -6.80 38.34
N ILE A 167 21.81 -7.50 37.88
CA ILE A 167 21.19 -8.60 38.64
C ILE A 167 22.08 -9.83 38.43
N GLU A 168 22.76 -10.25 39.49
CA GLU A 168 23.51 -11.50 39.51
C GLU A 168 22.51 -12.67 39.61
N LEU A 169 22.50 -13.58 38.62
CA LEU A 169 21.60 -14.72 38.59
C LEU A 169 22.00 -15.73 39.68
N LYS A 170 21.19 -15.85 40.73
CA LYS A 170 21.33 -16.86 41.80
C LYS A 170 20.29 -17.97 41.62
N SER A 171 20.57 -19.17 42.12
CA SER A 171 19.66 -20.31 42.00
C SER A 171 18.37 -20.09 42.83
N ILE A 172 17.30 -20.73 42.38
CA ILE A 172 15.92 -20.59 42.89
C ILE A 172 15.81 -20.96 44.39
N ASP A 173 16.74 -21.73 44.93
CA ASP A 173 16.63 -22.33 46.26
C ASP A 173 16.95 -21.37 47.43
N GLU A 174 17.59 -20.22 47.17
CA GLU A 174 18.05 -19.32 48.24
C GLU A 174 17.03 -18.25 48.70
N ASN A 175 15.84 -18.17 48.09
CA ASN A 175 14.92 -17.04 48.32
C ASN A 175 13.45 -17.42 48.60
N LEU A 176 13.20 -18.56 49.25
CA LEU A 176 11.83 -19.00 49.58
C LEU A 176 11.13 -18.21 50.70
N ASN A 177 11.82 -17.30 51.41
CA ASN A 177 11.27 -16.70 52.63
C ASN A 177 10.85 -15.23 52.57
N GLU A 178 11.07 -14.50 51.48
CA GLU A 178 10.49 -13.15 51.29
C GLU A 178 10.18 -12.91 49.81
N VAL A 179 8.97 -13.26 49.37
CA VAL A 179 8.43 -12.88 48.06
C VAL A 179 7.48 -11.69 48.27
N GLU A 180 7.94 -10.48 47.97
CA GLU A 180 7.04 -9.33 47.80
C GLU A 180 6.21 -9.58 46.53
N LEU A 181 4.95 -9.98 46.72
CA LEU A 181 3.99 -10.16 45.63
C LEU A 181 3.55 -8.77 45.14
N ASP A 182 3.73 -8.50 43.85
CA ASP A 182 3.18 -7.31 43.20
C ASP A 182 1.65 -7.40 43.18
N THR A 183 0.99 -6.68 44.09
CA THR A 183 -0.47 -6.63 44.22
C THR A 183 -1.15 -5.71 43.22
N ASN A 184 -0.42 -5.06 42.30
CA ASN A 184 -1.04 -4.20 41.29
C ASN A 184 -1.80 -4.98 40.19
N ARG A 185 -1.72 -6.32 40.21
CA ARG A 185 -2.45 -7.22 39.31
C ARG A 185 -3.56 -8.01 40.00
N ILE A 186 -4.23 -7.41 40.99
CA ILE A 186 -5.46 -7.98 41.54
C ILE A 186 -6.63 -7.39 40.76
N VAL A 187 -7.26 -8.21 39.93
CA VAL A 187 -8.56 -7.86 39.33
C VAL A 187 -9.60 -7.92 40.45
N ASN A 188 -10.14 -6.77 40.83
CA ASN A 188 -11.21 -6.70 41.82
C ASN A 188 -12.43 -7.49 41.32
N SER A 189 -12.77 -8.57 42.03
CA SER A 189 -13.91 -9.47 41.79
C SER A 189 -15.28 -8.83 42.12
N SER A 190 -15.37 -7.51 42.09
CA SER A 190 -16.61 -6.74 42.29
C SER A 190 -17.32 -6.38 40.99
N LEU A 191 -16.81 -6.85 39.84
CA LEU A 191 -17.54 -6.82 38.56
C LEU A 191 -18.27 -8.15 38.39
N ASP A 192 -19.58 -8.07 38.50
CA ASP A 192 -20.63 -9.07 38.29
C ASP A 192 -20.17 -10.41 37.63
N LEU A 193 -19.78 -11.37 38.46
CA LEU A 193 -19.42 -12.74 38.07
C LEU A 193 -20.63 -13.56 37.54
N SER A 194 -21.82 -12.97 37.51
CA SER A 194 -23.03 -13.59 36.97
C SER A 194 -22.96 -13.86 35.46
N MET A 195 -22.10 -13.17 34.71
CA MET A 195 -21.89 -13.45 33.28
C MET A 195 -20.97 -14.64 32.97
N LEU A 196 -20.23 -15.17 33.97
CA LEU A 196 -19.28 -16.27 33.75
C LEU A 196 -19.84 -17.66 34.08
N GLN A 197 -21.05 -17.74 34.64
CA GLN A 197 -21.68 -19.01 35.03
C GLN A 197 -23.06 -19.25 34.38
N GLU A 198 -23.35 -18.63 33.24
CA GLU A 198 -24.54 -18.99 32.48
C GLU A 198 -24.28 -20.26 31.65
N TYR A 199 -24.79 -21.39 32.15
CA TYR A 199 -24.82 -22.66 31.43
C TYR A 199 -25.73 -22.55 30.19
N ILE A 200 -25.16 -22.66 29.00
CA ILE A 200 -25.90 -22.54 27.72
C ILE A 200 -26.09 -23.93 27.10
N PRO A 201 -27.34 -24.44 27.01
CA PRO A 201 -27.61 -25.71 26.36
C PRO A 201 -27.41 -25.61 24.83
N THR A 202 -26.90 -26.68 24.24
CA THR A 202 -26.45 -26.83 22.84
C THR A 202 -27.53 -26.55 21.77
N THR A 203 -28.78 -26.30 22.17
CA THR A 203 -29.93 -26.09 21.28
C THR A 203 -30.36 -24.62 21.14
N LYS A 204 -29.71 -23.69 21.85
CA LYS A 204 -29.92 -22.24 21.67
C LYS A 204 -28.59 -21.55 21.39
N ILE A 205 -28.26 -21.38 20.11
CA ILE A 205 -27.22 -20.44 19.69
C ILE A 205 -27.80 -19.04 19.88
N LYS A 206 -27.47 -18.37 20.99
CA LYS A 206 -27.67 -16.93 21.13
C LYS A 206 -26.44 -16.24 20.55
N GLY A 207 -26.41 -16.14 19.22
CA GLY A 207 -25.32 -15.56 18.44
C GLY A 207 -25.86 -14.66 17.33
N LEU A 208 -26.94 -13.93 17.62
CA LEU A 208 -27.60 -13.00 16.71
C LEU A 208 -27.58 -11.55 17.20
N ASP A 209 -27.06 -11.27 18.41
CA ASP A 209 -27.27 -9.97 19.06
C ASP A 209 -26.05 -9.04 19.16
N ASP A 210 -24.86 -9.45 18.72
CA ASP A 210 -23.76 -8.49 18.51
C ASP A 210 -23.11 -8.77 17.15
N TRP A 211 -23.80 -8.39 16.07
CA TRP A 211 -23.15 -8.24 14.78
C TRP A 211 -22.21 -7.04 14.88
N VAL A 212 -21.00 -7.29 15.41
CA VAL A 212 -19.96 -6.27 15.45
C VAL A 212 -19.53 -6.04 14.02
N LEU A 213 -19.76 -4.82 13.56
CA LEU A 213 -19.24 -4.32 12.31
C LEU A 213 -17.75 -4.64 12.23
N GLU A 214 -17.30 -5.21 11.11
CA GLU A 214 -15.88 -5.50 10.93
C GLU A 214 -15.04 -4.22 11.12
N SER A 215 -15.57 -3.06 10.71
CA SER A 215 -14.93 -1.76 10.97
C SER A 215 -14.80 -1.40 12.47
N ASP A 216 -15.71 -1.86 13.32
CA ASP A 216 -15.61 -1.72 14.78
C ASP A 216 -14.65 -2.74 15.39
N HIS A 217 -14.56 -3.95 14.82
CA HIS A 217 -13.56 -4.95 15.22
C HIS A 217 -12.13 -4.45 14.97
N TYR A 218 -11.87 -3.74 13.87
CA TYR A 218 -10.53 -3.22 13.59
C TYR A 218 -10.10 -2.07 14.51
N LYS A 219 -11.03 -1.32 15.10
CA LYS A 219 -10.72 -0.28 16.12
C LYS A 219 -10.09 -0.85 17.39
N PHE A 220 -10.24 -2.16 17.65
CA PHE A 220 -9.59 -2.81 18.78
C PHE A 220 -8.09 -3.03 18.54
N TYR A 221 -7.64 -3.15 17.28
CA TYR A 221 -6.21 -3.26 16.97
C TYR A 221 -5.45 -1.95 17.16
N ASP A 222 -6.12 -0.78 17.02
CA ASP A 222 -5.51 0.51 17.36
C ASP A 222 -5.12 0.61 18.85
N LYS A 223 -5.80 -0.14 19.72
CA LYS A 223 -5.56 -0.17 21.18
C LYS A 223 -4.55 -1.23 21.61
N ALA A 224 -4.17 -2.17 20.73
CA ALA A 224 -3.13 -3.18 21.00
C ALA A 224 -1.71 -2.61 20.79
N SER A 225 -1.51 -1.36 21.19
CA SER A 225 -0.32 -0.53 20.98
C SER A 225 0.89 -0.92 21.85
N ASP A 226 0.83 -2.04 22.58
CA ASP A 226 1.95 -2.51 23.40
C ASP A 226 3.15 -2.96 22.53
N PHE A 227 2.95 -3.19 21.23
CA PHE A 227 4.03 -3.43 20.27
C PHE A 227 4.41 -2.14 19.53
N ARG A 228 5.51 -1.50 19.93
CA ARG A 228 6.08 -0.35 19.22
C ARG A 228 6.83 -0.82 17.98
N ILE A 229 6.16 -0.82 16.83
CA ILE A 229 6.84 -0.99 15.54
C ILE A 229 7.56 0.32 15.25
N ASN A 230 8.89 0.29 15.16
CA ASN A 230 9.66 1.40 14.60
C ASN A 230 9.34 1.48 13.11
N VAL A 231 8.45 2.40 12.73
CA VAL A 231 8.15 2.71 11.33
C VAL A 231 9.21 3.68 10.85
N GLU A 232 10.27 3.16 10.22
CA GLU A 232 11.25 3.98 9.53
C GLU A 232 10.69 4.35 8.15
N LYS A 233 10.61 5.66 7.87
CA LYS A 233 10.17 6.14 6.57
C LYS A 233 11.32 6.02 5.59
N GLU A 234 11.22 5.06 4.69
CA GLU A 234 12.11 4.98 3.54
C GLU A 234 11.64 5.96 2.47
N SER A 235 12.48 6.96 2.15
CA SER A 235 12.16 8.03 1.21
C SER A 235 12.54 7.69 -0.23
N VAL A 236 13.39 6.69 -0.44
CA VAL A 236 13.97 6.37 -1.76
C VAL A 236 13.74 4.90 -2.07
N LEU A 237 13.00 4.64 -3.14
CA LEU A 237 12.92 3.32 -3.76
C LEU A 237 14.10 3.14 -4.71
N SER A 238 14.74 1.97 -4.64
CA SER A 238 15.70 1.51 -5.63
C SER A 238 14.96 1.01 -6.86
N PHE A 239 15.36 1.47 -8.04
CA PHE A 239 14.76 1.01 -9.30
C PHE A 239 15.77 0.11 -10.02
N PRO A 240 15.51 -1.20 -10.17
CA PRO A 240 16.45 -2.14 -10.78
C PRO A 240 16.83 -1.75 -12.20
N GLU A 241 18.10 -1.84 -12.58
CA GLU A 241 18.62 -1.28 -13.84
C GLU A 241 17.98 -1.91 -15.09
N HIS A 242 17.65 -3.19 -15.04
CA HIS A 242 17.07 -3.93 -16.17
C HIS A 242 15.54 -4.04 -16.10
N LEU A 243 14.89 -3.46 -15.10
CA LEU A 243 13.44 -3.42 -15.02
C LEU A 243 12.91 -2.23 -15.82
N TYR A 244 12.32 -2.52 -16.99
CA TYR A 244 11.70 -1.53 -17.86
C TYR A 244 10.18 -1.64 -17.77
N VAL A 245 9.54 -0.58 -17.26
CA VAL A 245 8.09 -0.52 -17.08
C VAL A 245 7.57 0.75 -17.74
N TYR A 246 6.56 0.61 -18.58
CA TYR A 246 5.97 1.71 -19.33
C TYR A 246 4.52 1.95 -18.91
N THR A 247 4.14 3.22 -18.84
CA THR A 247 2.78 3.65 -18.53
C THR A 247 2.42 4.91 -19.31
N PHE A 248 1.15 5.11 -19.64
CA PHE A 248 0.71 6.38 -20.23
C PHE A 248 0.66 7.50 -19.18
N GLU A 249 0.48 8.74 -19.62
CA GLU A 249 0.31 9.88 -18.72
C GLU A 249 -0.90 9.72 -17.78
N ARG A 250 -0.94 10.54 -16.72
CA ARG A 250 -2.12 10.63 -15.85
C ARG A 250 -3.34 11.01 -16.71
N GLU A 251 -4.49 10.41 -16.41
CA GLU A 251 -5.75 10.62 -17.15
C GLU A 251 -5.77 10.14 -18.60
N ASN A 252 -4.69 9.51 -19.08
CA ASN A 252 -4.70 8.73 -20.31
C ASN A 252 -5.05 7.26 -20.02
N TYR A 253 -6.18 6.81 -20.56
CA TYR A 253 -6.73 5.46 -20.41
C TYR A 253 -6.53 4.60 -21.68
N THR A 254 -5.71 5.06 -22.64
CA THR A 254 -5.38 4.25 -23.82
C THR A 254 -4.83 2.90 -23.38
N ARG A 255 -5.34 1.83 -24.00
CA ARG A 255 -4.88 0.47 -23.73
C ARG A 255 -3.66 0.16 -24.56
N PHE A 256 -2.68 -0.50 -23.95
CA PHE A 256 -1.61 -1.12 -24.69
C PHE A 256 -2.18 -2.16 -25.67
N PRO A 257 -1.58 -2.31 -26.85
CA PRO A 257 -1.92 -3.41 -27.74
C PRO A 257 -1.62 -4.76 -27.06
N ASN A 258 -2.16 -5.84 -27.61
CA ASN A 258 -1.79 -7.16 -27.12
C ASN A 258 -0.31 -7.43 -27.44
N PRO A 259 0.45 -8.01 -26.50
CA PRO A 259 1.85 -8.32 -26.73
C PRO A 259 2.00 -9.31 -27.87
N LYS A 260 3.00 -9.04 -28.72
CA LYS A 260 3.40 -9.92 -29.81
C LYS A 260 4.54 -10.79 -29.32
N LYS A 261 4.82 -11.87 -30.05
CA LYS A 261 6.02 -12.67 -29.85
C LYS A 261 7.18 -12.05 -30.61
N GLY A 262 8.30 -11.86 -29.93
CA GLY A 262 9.52 -11.35 -30.55
C GLY A 262 10.30 -12.42 -31.30
N SER A 263 11.52 -12.07 -31.70
CA SER A 263 12.39 -12.95 -32.49
C SER A 263 12.73 -14.27 -31.79
N THR A 264 12.77 -14.27 -30.45
CA THR A 264 13.08 -15.43 -29.61
C THR A 264 11.87 -16.33 -29.33
N GLY A 265 10.66 -15.94 -29.77
CA GLY A 265 9.43 -16.73 -29.62
C GLY A 265 8.67 -16.54 -28.31
N VAL A 266 9.20 -15.73 -27.39
CA VAL A 266 8.52 -15.29 -26.16
C VAL A 266 7.78 -13.97 -26.38
N SER A 267 6.81 -13.65 -25.53
CA SER A 267 6.03 -12.41 -25.60
C SER A 267 6.85 -11.16 -25.25
N ASP A 268 6.63 -10.06 -25.97
CA ASP A 268 7.46 -8.84 -25.93
C ASP A 268 7.36 -8.05 -24.61
N TYR A 269 6.18 -8.01 -23.99
CA TYR A 269 5.95 -7.33 -22.71
C TYR A 269 4.73 -7.91 -22.00
N TYR A 270 4.72 -7.85 -20.68
CA TYR A 270 3.62 -8.32 -19.85
C TYR A 270 2.77 -7.13 -19.38
N LEU A 271 1.45 -7.23 -19.56
CA LEU A 271 0.52 -6.23 -19.05
C LEU A 271 0.20 -6.50 -17.59
N PHE A 272 0.52 -5.53 -16.75
CA PHE A 272 0.48 -5.64 -15.30
C PHE A 272 -0.28 -4.48 -14.68
N ASP A 273 -1.02 -4.75 -13.60
CA ASP A 273 -1.66 -3.68 -12.86
C ASP A 273 -0.59 -2.79 -12.22
N GLY A 274 -0.73 -1.47 -12.38
CA GLY A 274 0.28 -0.52 -11.92
C GLY A 274 0.52 -0.56 -10.42
N GLY A 275 -0.49 -0.86 -9.61
CA GLY A 275 -0.31 -1.03 -8.16
C GLY A 275 0.56 -2.24 -7.80
N SER A 276 0.62 -3.25 -8.67
CA SER A 276 1.34 -4.49 -8.41
C SER A 276 2.86 -4.40 -8.62
N ILE A 277 3.38 -3.29 -9.17
CA ILE A 277 4.82 -3.05 -9.29
C ILE A 277 5.46 -2.66 -7.95
N LEU A 278 4.73 -1.90 -7.12
CA LEU A 278 5.26 -1.31 -5.90
C LEU A 278 5.83 -2.35 -4.93
N PRO A 279 5.18 -3.51 -4.71
CA PRO A 279 5.75 -4.50 -3.82
C PRO A 279 7.03 -5.16 -4.34
N VAL A 280 7.22 -5.23 -5.66
CA VAL A 280 8.46 -5.77 -6.25
C VAL A 280 9.61 -4.79 -6.04
N LEU A 281 9.34 -3.48 -6.18
CA LEU A 281 10.32 -2.43 -5.89
C LEU A 281 10.63 -2.36 -4.39
N ALA A 282 9.61 -2.44 -3.54
CA ALA A 282 9.77 -2.43 -2.09
C ALA A 282 10.49 -3.67 -1.53
N LEU A 283 10.55 -4.77 -2.29
CA LEU A 283 11.34 -5.94 -1.88
C LEU A 283 12.85 -5.66 -1.94
N ASP A 284 13.26 -4.64 -2.71
CA ASP A 284 14.65 -4.20 -2.88
C ASP A 284 15.57 -5.39 -3.13
N ILE A 285 15.30 -6.11 -4.22
CA ILE A 285 16.07 -7.30 -4.60
C ILE A 285 17.48 -6.87 -4.96
N GLN A 286 18.48 -7.57 -4.44
CA GLN A 286 19.87 -7.31 -4.73
C GLN A 286 20.43 -8.35 -5.71
N PHE A 287 21.57 -8.03 -6.32
CA PHE A 287 22.25 -8.96 -7.22
C PHE A 287 22.60 -10.26 -6.49
N ASN A 288 22.30 -11.39 -7.14
CA ASN A 288 22.55 -12.74 -6.66
C ASN A 288 21.70 -13.18 -5.44
N ASP A 289 20.59 -12.48 -5.15
CA ASP A 289 19.65 -12.86 -4.10
C ASP A 289 18.93 -14.19 -4.41
N MET A 290 18.70 -14.97 -3.36
CA MET A 290 17.78 -16.11 -3.36
C MET A 290 16.39 -15.62 -2.97
N VAL A 291 15.43 -15.66 -3.88
CA VAL A 291 14.10 -15.09 -3.69
C VAL A 291 13.02 -16.18 -3.66
N LEU A 292 12.12 -16.12 -2.68
CA LEU A 292 10.94 -16.97 -2.58
C LEU A 292 9.67 -16.14 -2.78
N ASP A 293 8.84 -16.50 -3.74
CA ASP A 293 7.46 -16.02 -3.85
C ASP A 293 6.50 -17.11 -3.38
N MET A 294 5.96 -16.96 -2.17
CA MET A 294 5.16 -18.00 -1.51
C MET A 294 3.77 -18.22 -2.12
N CYS A 295 3.24 -17.21 -2.82
CA CYS A 295 1.89 -17.20 -3.41
C CYS A 295 1.95 -16.63 -4.83
N ALA A 296 2.76 -17.26 -5.68
CA ALA A 296 3.23 -16.69 -6.94
C ALA A 296 2.17 -16.62 -8.04
N ALA A 297 1.15 -17.48 -8.04
CA ALA A 297 0.20 -17.52 -9.14
C ALA A 297 -0.71 -16.27 -9.15
N PRO A 298 -1.15 -15.78 -10.32
CA PRO A 298 -0.98 -16.34 -11.67
C PRO A 298 0.42 -16.11 -12.30
N GLY A 299 1.35 -15.42 -11.64
CA GLY A 299 2.74 -15.31 -12.08
C GLY A 299 3.24 -13.92 -12.43
N GLY A 300 2.40 -12.88 -12.42
CA GLY A 300 2.82 -11.53 -12.84
C GLY A 300 3.90 -10.91 -11.94
N LYS A 301 3.82 -11.12 -10.61
CA LYS A 301 4.80 -10.63 -9.64
C LYS A 301 6.11 -11.41 -9.74
N ALA A 302 6.04 -12.73 -9.71
CA ALA A 302 7.18 -13.61 -9.96
C ALA A 302 7.89 -13.29 -11.31
N LEU A 303 7.13 -13.08 -12.39
CA LEU A 303 7.68 -12.67 -13.67
C LEU A 303 8.38 -11.31 -13.57
N THR A 304 7.76 -10.32 -12.94
CA THR A 304 8.37 -8.99 -12.75
C THR A 304 9.64 -9.06 -11.92
N ILE A 305 9.66 -9.85 -10.84
CA ILE A 305 10.87 -10.15 -10.06
C ILE A 305 11.95 -10.73 -10.97
N PHE A 306 11.59 -11.70 -11.80
CA PHE A 306 12.52 -12.33 -12.73
C PHE A 306 13.05 -11.36 -13.80
N GLN A 307 12.22 -10.44 -14.28
CA GLN A 307 12.60 -9.39 -15.24
C GLN A 307 13.57 -8.36 -14.64
N THR A 308 13.80 -8.34 -13.33
CA THR A 308 14.87 -7.51 -12.77
C THR A 308 16.28 -7.99 -13.15
N LEU A 309 16.42 -9.27 -13.52
CA LEU A 309 17.69 -9.96 -13.80
C LEU A 309 18.70 -9.94 -12.64
N MET A 310 18.25 -9.62 -11.43
CA MET A 310 19.07 -9.61 -10.21
C MET A 310 19.09 -10.94 -9.44
N PRO A 311 17.99 -11.70 -9.30
CA PRO A 311 18.00 -12.88 -8.44
C PRO A 311 18.85 -14.00 -9.05
N ARG A 312 19.56 -14.73 -8.18
CA ARG A 312 20.26 -15.96 -8.55
C ARG A 312 19.28 -17.10 -8.82
N VAL A 313 18.33 -17.25 -7.91
CA VAL A 313 17.26 -18.25 -7.99
C VAL A 313 15.97 -17.60 -7.50
N LEU A 314 14.91 -17.77 -8.28
CA LEU A 314 13.55 -17.46 -7.90
C LEU A 314 12.79 -18.77 -7.69
N VAL A 315 12.30 -18.98 -6.47
CA VAL A 315 11.37 -20.07 -6.14
C VAL A 315 9.95 -19.51 -6.15
N ALA A 316 9.13 -19.96 -7.09
CA ALA A 316 7.74 -19.55 -7.23
C ALA A 316 6.83 -20.68 -6.74
N ASN A 317 6.23 -20.49 -5.56
CA ASN A 317 5.34 -21.46 -4.91
C ASN A 317 3.87 -21.01 -4.98
N ASP A 318 2.95 -21.96 -5.15
CA ASP A 318 1.52 -21.75 -4.91
C ASP A 318 0.87 -23.08 -4.54
N VAL A 319 -0.19 -23.05 -3.73
CA VAL A 319 -0.83 -24.28 -3.20
C VAL A 319 -1.67 -25.00 -4.26
N GLY A 320 -2.32 -24.25 -5.17
CA GLY A 320 -3.35 -24.80 -6.05
C GLY A 320 -2.81 -25.29 -7.39
N GLN A 321 -3.10 -26.53 -7.79
CA GLN A 321 -2.67 -27.06 -9.10
C GLN A 321 -3.11 -26.20 -10.29
N SER A 322 -4.37 -25.73 -10.30
CA SER A 322 -4.88 -24.86 -11.37
C SER A 322 -4.10 -23.53 -11.43
N ARG A 323 -3.71 -23.00 -10.26
CA ARG A 323 -2.94 -21.77 -10.11
C ARG A 323 -1.49 -21.95 -10.58
N ILE A 324 -0.86 -23.07 -10.21
CA ILE A 324 0.44 -23.49 -10.72
C ILE A 324 0.43 -23.65 -12.25
N ASN A 325 -0.62 -24.23 -12.83
CA ASN A 325 -0.72 -24.34 -14.28
C ASN A 325 -0.77 -22.96 -14.96
N ARG A 326 -1.46 -21.98 -14.35
CA ARG A 326 -1.45 -20.59 -14.85
C ARG A 326 -0.06 -19.95 -14.75
N LEU A 327 0.61 -20.13 -13.61
CA LEU A 327 1.98 -19.69 -13.40
C LEU A 327 2.93 -20.27 -14.45
N LYS A 328 2.88 -21.59 -14.68
CA LYS A 328 3.66 -22.27 -15.72
C LYS A 328 3.36 -21.73 -17.12
N ASN A 329 2.09 -21.49 -17.45
CA ASN A 329 1.74 -20.92 -18.75
C ASN A 329 2.32 -19.52 -18.93
N VAL A 330 2.26 -18.67 -17.91
CA VAL A 330 2.88 -17.32 -17.96
C VAL A 330 4.40 -17.45 -18.07
N MET A 331 5.04 -18.29 -17.26
CA MET A 331 6.50 -18.45 -17.35
C MET A 331 6.93 -18.99 -18.72
N ASN A 332 6.22 -19.96 -19.30
CA ASN A 332 6.53 -20.49 -20.63
C ASN A 332 6.28 -19.46 -21.76
N GLU A 333 5.38 -18.51 -21.56
CA GLU A 333 5.08 -17.48 -22.55
C GLU A 333 6.14 -16.38 -22.57
N TYR A 334 6.73 -16.05 -21.42
CA TYR A 334 7.64 -14.90 -21.26
C TYR A 334 9.10 -15.29 -21.01
N VAL A 335 9.38 -16.46 -20.46
CA VAL A 335 10.73 -16.91 -20.13
C VAL A 335 11.21 -17.87 -21.21
N SER A 336 12.44 -17.67 -21.68
CA SER A 336 13.05 -18.58 -22.65
C SER A 336 13.52 -19.88 -21.96
N ASN A 337 13.53 -21.00 -22.69
CA ASN A 337 13.98 -22.31 -22.17
C ASN A 337 15.42 -22.32 -21.62
N ILE A 338 16.21 -21.27 -21.90
CA ILE A 338 17.58 -21.11 -21.39
C ILE A 338 17.57 -21.02 -19.85
N CYS A 339 16.59 -20.33 -19.28
CA CYS A 339 16.50 -20.11 -17.84
C CYS A 339 16.11 -21.38 -17.06
N GLU A 340 15.35 -22.28 -17.69
CA GLU A 340 15.01 -23.60 -17.12
C GLU A 340 16.26 -24.48 -16.99
N GLY A 341 17.14 -24.46 -18.00
CA GLY A 341 18.39 -25.24 -18.00
C GLY A 341 19.42 -24.77 -16.96
N GLN A 342 19.30 -23.53 -16.47
CA GLN A 342 20.21 -22.94 -15.48
C GLN A 342 19.67 -23.01 -14.04
N ASN A 343 18.50 -23.63 -13.81
CA ASN A 343 17.83 -23.67 -12.50
C ASN A 343 17.63 -22.28 -11.85
N MET A 344 17.49 -21.22 -12.65
CA MET A 344 17.25 -19.86 -12.15
C MET A 344 15.80 -19.66 -11.67
N LEU A 345 14.86 -20.44 -12.20
CA LEU A 345 13.45 -20.42 -11.83
C LEU A 345 13.01 -21.82 -11.41
N ILE A 346 12.47 -21.94 -10.20
CA ILE A 346 11.98 -23.20 -9.65
C ILE A 346 10.51 -23.01 -9.28
N ILE A 347 9.62 -23.81 -9.89
CA ILE A 347 8.19 -23.78 -9.59
C ILE A 347 7.86 -24.94 -8.64
N THR A 348 7.32 -24.62 -7.47
CA THR A 348 6.93 -25.60 -6.44
C THR A 348 5.44 -25.52 -6.14
N GLN A 349 4.88 -26.60 -5.59
CA GLN A 349 3.47 -26.65 -5.18
C GLN A 349 3.38 -27.17 -3.75
N GLN A 350 3.38 -26.25 -2.79
CA GLN A 350 3.30 -26.55 -1.37
C GLN A 350 2.43 -25.51 -0.65
N ASP A 351 1.90 -25.89 0.51
CA ASP A 351 1.29 -24.92 1.42
C ASP A 351 2.38 -24.02 2.00
N GLY A 352 2.30 -22.70 1.77
CA GLY A 352 3.31 -21.76 2.24
C GLY A 352 3.55 -21.79 3.74
N ARG A 353 2.55 -22.25 4.53
CA ARG A 353 2.67 -22.42 5.99
C ARG A 353 3.56 -23.60 6.39
N SER A 354 3.84 -24.50 5.47
CA SER A 354 4.66 -25.71 5.69
C SER A 354 6.10 -25.57 5.21
N ILE A 355 6.46 -24.41 4.63
CA ILE A 355 7.82 -24.15 4.16
C ILE A 355 8.70 -23.79 5.37
N ASP A 356 9.43 -24.77 5.88
CA ASP A 356 10.38 -24.60 6.99
C ASP A 356 11.83 -24.57 6.46
N GLU A 357 12.10 -23.65 5.53
CA GLU A 357 13.42 -23.47 4.90
C GLU A 357 14.14 -22.25 5.48
N ASN A 358 14.37 -22.28 6.79
CA ASN A 358 14.96 -21.16 7.52
C ASN A 358 16.38 -20.82 7.02
N GLY A 359 16.62 -19.54 6.77
CA GLY A 359 17.93 -19.02 6.33
C GLY A 359 18.30 -19.33 4.88
N ARG A 360 17.40 -19.93 4.08
CA ARG A 360 17.67 -20.27 2.68
C ARG A 360 17.50 -19.10 1.70
N TYR A 361 16.60 -18.18 2.03
CA TYR A 361 16.21 -17.08 1.16
C TYR A 361 16.67 -15.74 1.72
N ASN A 362 17.21 -14.88 0.85
CA ASN A 362 17.55 -13.50 1.18
C ASN A 362 16.29 -12.64 1.25
N LYS A 363 15.34 -12.89 0.34
CA LYS A 363 14.09 -12.12 0.20
C LYS A 363 12.91 -13.07 0.07
N VAL A 364 11.84 -12.77 0.79
CA VAL A 364 10.60 -13.54 0.74
C VAL A 364 9.44 -12.59 0.44
N SER A 365 8.71 -12.92 -0.61
CA SER A 365 7.49 -12.28 -1.04
C SER A 365 6.29 -13.11 -0.58
N MET A 366 5.34 -12.47 0.10
CA MET A 366 4.08 -13.07 0.49
C MET A 366 2.91 -12.20 0.03
N PHE A 367 2.40 -12.46 -1.17
CA PHE A 367 1.16 -11.87 -1.66
C PHE A 367 -0.01 -12.77 -1.31
N VAL A 368 -0.43 -12.69 -0.05
CA VAL A 368 -1.55 -13.49 0.47
C VAL A 368 -2.81 -13.20 -0.35
N GLN A 369 -3.62 -14.22 -0.55
CA GLN A 369 -4.88 -14.12 -1.27
C GLN A 369 -5.88 -13.26 -0.49
N CYS A 370 -5.92 -11.96 -0.80
CA CYS A 370 -6.87 -11.01 -0.23
C CYS A 370 -8.21 -11.03 -0.98
N PHE A 371 -9.27 -10.49 -0.36
CA PHE A 371 -10.48 -10.10 -1.08
C PHE A 371 -10.09 -9.14 -2.22
N LEU A 372 -10.10 -9.63 -3.45
CA LEU A 372 -9.75 -8.86 -4.65
C LEU A 372 -10.86 -7.84 -4.93
N LEU A 373 -10.72 -6.64 -4.33
CA LEU A 373 -11.59 -5.48 -4.53
C LEU A 373 -11.96 -5.23 -6.00
N PHE A 374 -10.99 -5.35 -6.91
CA PHE A 374 -11.17 -5.07 -8.34
C PHE A 374 -11.83 -6.18 -9.16
N ASN A 375 -11.83 -7.45 -8.70
CA ASN A 375 -12.45 -8.55 -9.46
C ASN A 375 -13.90 -8.84 -9.02
N ILE A 376 -14.34 -8.21 -7.93
CA ILE A 376 -15.69 -8.39 -7.38
C ILE A 376 -16.67 -7.35 -7.98
N LEU A 377 -16.17 -6.19 -8.40
CA LEU A 377 -16.94 -5.10 -9.00
C LEU A 377 -16.93 -5.23 -10.52
#